data_AF-A0A397SB29-F1
#
_entry.id   AF-A0A397SB29-F1
#
_cell.length_a   1.000
_cell.length_b   1.000
_cell.length_c   1.000
_cell.angle_alpha   90.00
_cell.angle_beta   90.00
_cell.angle_gamma   90.00
#
_symmetry.space_group_name_H-M   'P 1'
#
loop_
_entity.id
_entity.type
_entity.pdbx_description
1 polymer ?
#
loop_
_entity_poly.entity_id
_entity_poly.type
_entity_poly.pdbx_seq_one_letter_code
_entity_poly.pdbx_strand_id
1 'polypeptide(L)'
;MALQDIRVIVAIDFGTTYSGFAYVHKENPENIETNHTWPGREGVFKTPTAILYNETYTQVKSWGDLALEEEPEYITDDLEESRSRPVELFKLHISNLKNNQKPWLLPQLDYKKAIEDYLTQMRILIKSTLERRWPKIRFPQQVGFILTIPAEWVRE
;
A
#
# COMPACT_ATOMS: atom_id res chain seq x y z
N MET A 1 -24.69 -6.42 -10.41
CA MET A 1 -24.35 -5.43 -9.37
C MET A 1 -24.46 -4.06 -10.01
N ALA A 2 -25.46 -3.27 -9.65
CA ALA A 2 -25.67 -1.99 -10.33
C ALA A 2 -24.56 -1.02 -9.93
N LEU A 3 -23.72 -0.62 -10.90
CA LEU A 3 -22.82 0.54 -10.82
C LEU A 3 -23.54 1.85 -10.38
N GLN A 4 -24.86 1.84 -10.28
CA GLN A 4 -25.74 2.98 -10.04
C GLN A 4 -25.61 3.62 -8.64
N ASP A 5 -25.08 2.93 -7.61
CA ASP A 5 -24.87 3.54 -6.28
C ASP A 5 -23.40 3.79 -5.92
N ILE A 6 -22.47 3.72 -6.87
CA ILE A 6 -21.12 4.23 -6.63
C ILE A 6 -21.22 5.75 -6.41
N ARG A 7 -20.67 6.22 -5.30
CA ARG A 7 -20.66 7.63 -4.88
C ARG A 7 -19.26 8.21 -4.92
N VAL A 8 -18.25 7.39 -4.63
CA VAL A 8 -16.84 7.77 -4.62
C VAL A 8 -16.07 6.87 -5.56
N ILE A 9 -15.17 7.46 -6.35
CA ILE A 9 -14.14 6.74 -7.08
C ILE A 9 -12.81 6.98 -6.38
N VAL A 10 -12.03 5.93 -6.20
CA VAL A 10 -10.66 5.97 -5.68
C VAL A 10 -9.73 5.42 -6.76
N ALA A 11 -8.78 6.24 -7.20
CA ALA A 11 -7.69 5.82 -8.08
C ALA A 11 -6.46 5.51 -7.24
N ILE A 12 -5.92 4.29 -7.36
CA ILE A 12 -4.74 3.82 -6.66
C ILE A 12 -3.60 3.72 -7.67
N ASP A 13 -2.52 4.45 -7.39
CA ASP A 13 -1.21 4.23 -7.96
C ASP A 13 -0.45 3.27 -7.05
N PHE A 14 -0.47 1.97 -7.38
CA PHE A 14 0.34 0.97 -6.71
C PHE A 14 1.69 0.90 -7.44
N GLY A 15 2.62 1.78 -7.10
CA GLY A 15 3.94 1.85 -7.75
C GLY A 15 4.90 0.78 -7.26
N THR A 16 6.09 0.71 -7.87
CA THR A 16 7.14 -0.20 -7.40
C THR A 16 7.84 0.34 -6.16
N THR A 17 8.12 1.65 -6.13
CA THR A 17 8.85 2.32 -5.03
C THR A 17 7.92 3.14 -4.15
N TYR A 18 6.96 3.83 -4.75
CA TYR A 18 6.02 4.70 -4.03
C TYR A 18 4.61 4.43 -4.52
N SER A 19 3.66 4.46 -3.59
CA SER A 19 2.23 4.33 -3.90
C SER A 19 1.47 5.55 -3.42
N GLY A 20 0.33 5.80 -4.04
CA GLY A 20 -0.55 6.92 -3.72
C GLY A 20 -1.99 6.60 -4.07
N PHE A 21 -2.92 7.39 -3.56
CA PHE A 21 -4.30 7.35 -4.03
C PHE A 21 -4.92 8.74 -4.10
N ALA A 22 -5.83 8.90 -5.04
CA ALA A 22 -6.69 10.07 -5.18
C ALA A 22 -8.15 9.62 -5.18
N TYR A 23 -9.04 10.50 -4.75
CA TYR A 23 -10.45 10.19 -4.65
C TYR A 23 -11.32 11.37 -5.04
N VAL A 24 -12.52 11.08 -5.53
CA VAL A 24 -13.50 12.08 -5.95
C VAL A 24 -14.91 11.60 -5.66
N HIS A 25 -15.77 12.52 -5.21
CA HIS A 25 -17.19 12.25 -5.01
C HIS A 25 -17.97 12.64 -6.26
N LYS A 26 -18.94 11.81 -6.68
CA LYS A 26 -19.70 12.02 -7.92
C LYS A 26 -20.49 13.34 -7.96
N GLU A 27 -20.83 13.88 -6.80
CA GLU A 27 -21.56 15.17 -6.69
C GLU A 27 -20.64 16.37 -6.94
N ASN A 28 -19.32 16.20 -6.85
CA ASN A 28 -18.32 17.23 -7.07
C ASN A 28 -17.16 16.68 -7.95
N PRO A 29 -17.43 16.32 -9.21
CA PRO A 29 -16.47 15.61 -10.07
C PRO A 29 -15.20 16.43 -10.37
N GLU A 30 -15.27 17.77 -10.31
CA GLU A 30 -14.13 18.66 -10.52
C GLU A 30 -13.18 18.73 -9.32
N ASN A 31 -13.62 18.26 -8.13
CA ASN A 31 -12.83 18.33 -6.90
C ASN A 31 -12.14 16.99 -6.62
N ILE A 32 -11.09 16.70 -7.37
CA ILE A 32 -10.23 15.52 -7.16
C ILE A 32 -9.25 15.83 -6.02
N GLU A 33 -9.30 15.04 -4.95
CA GLU A 33 -8.39 15.17 -3.82
C GLU A 33 -7.35 14.04 -3.86
N THR A 34 -6.06 14.39 -3.76
CA THR A 34 -4.98 13.42 -3.58
C THR A 34 -4.70 13.27 -2.09
N ASN A 35 -4.62 12.04 -1.61
CA ASN A 35 -4.28 11.79 -0.21
C ASN A 35 -2.88 12.33 0.10
N HIS A 36 -2.78 13.05 1.22
CA HIS A 36 -1.52 13.62 1.69
C HIS A 36 -1.26 13.34 3.18
N THR A 37 -2.10 12.53 3.82
CA THR A 37 -1.94 12.12 5.22
C THR A 37 -1.65 10.62 5.23
N TRP A 38 -0.45 10.24 5.67
CA TRP A 38 0.01 8.86 5.76
C TRP A 38 0.45 8.56 7.20
N PRO A 39 0.45 7.29 7.62
CA PRO A 39 1.07 6.90 8.88
C PRO A 39 2.54 7.37 8.92
N GLY A 40 2.91 8.10 9.97
CA GLY A 40 4.26 8.65 10.15
C GLY A 40 4.58 9.92 9.35
N ARG A 41 3.77 10.30 8.35
CA ARG A 41 4.10 11.44 7.47
C ARG A 41 2.89 12.17 6.91
N GLU A 42 2.87 13.49 7.09
CA GLU A 42 1.84 14.40 6.57
C GLU A 42 2.42 15.34 5.50
N GLY A 43 1.57 15.78 4.57
CA GLY A 43 1.92 16.75 3.53
C GLY A 43 2.59 16.16 2.27
N VAL A 44 2.68 14.83 2.16
CA VAL A 44 3.27 14.14 1.01
C VAL A 44 2.23 13.33 0.24
N PHE A 45 2.25 13.39 -1.10
CA PHE A 45 1.23 12.73 -1.93
C PHE A 45 1.43 11.23 -2.14
N LYS A 46 2.58 10.69 -1.74
CA LYS A 46 2.90 9.28 -1.86
C LYS A 46 3.63 8.79 -0.62
N THR A 47 3.52 7.50 -0.36
CA THR A 47 4.28 6.78 0.68
C THR A 47 5.07 5.65 0.04
N PRO A 48 6.20 5.22 0.63
CA PRO A 48 6.95 4.06 0.16
C PRO A 48 6.07 2.80 -0.03
N THR A 49 6.39 2.01 -1.04
CA THR A 49 5.82 0.69 -1.26
C THR A 49 6.65 -0.33 -0.49
N ALA A 50 6.59 -0.19 0.83
CA ALA A 50 7.37 -0.92 1.80
C ALA A 50 6.45 -1.46 2.91
N ILE A 51 6.78 -2.64 3.43
CA ILE A 51 6.07 -3.26 4.53
C ILE A 51 7.05 -3.94 5.49
N LEU A 52 6.85 -3.74 6.78
CA LEU A 52 7.64 -4.37 7.83
C LEU A 52 6.78 -5.36 8.58
N TYR A 53 7.27 -6.58 8.74
CA TYR A 53 6.61 -7.63 9.50
C TYR A 53 7.23 -7.79 10.90
N ASN A 54 6.57 -8.59 11.74
CA ASN A 54 7.20 -9.20 12.90
C ASN A 54 8.25 -10.25 12.49
N GLU A 55 9.01 -10.75 13.45
CA GLU A 55 10.16 -11.66 13.26
C GLU A 55 9.77 -12.97 12.58
N THR A 56 8.49 -13.36 12.72
CA THR A 56 7.92 -14.56 12.11
C THR A 56 7.29 -14.32 10.73
N TYR A 57 7.26 -13.07 10.25
CA TYR A 57 6.65 -12.68 8.97
C TYR A 57 5.17 -13.05 8.84
N THR A 58 4.48 -13.11 9.98
CA THR A 58 3.05 -13.50 10.06
C THR A 58 2.13 -12.29 10.16
N GLN A 59 2.61 -11.18 10.71
CA GLN A 59 1.83 -9.97 10.97
C GLN A 59 2.58 -8.72 10.55
N VAL A 60 1.85 -7.77 9.96
CA VAL A 60 2.37 -6.46 9.56
C VAL A 60 2.56 -5.60 10.80
N LYS A 61 3.79 -5.15 11.07
CA LYS A 61 4.12 -4.17 12.13
C LYS A 61 3.88 -2.74 11.63
N SER A 62 4.38 -2.41 10.44
CA SER A 62 4.25 -1.09 9.83
C SER A 62 4.33 -1.16 8.31
N TRP A 63 3.95 -0.07 7.63
CA TRP A 63 3.95 0.06 6.18
C TRP A 63 4.24 1.52 5.80
N GLY A 64 4.65 1.76 4.56
CA GLY A 64 4.97 3.12 4.10
C GLY A 64 6.23 3.66 4.76
N ASP A 65 6.24 4.95 5.11
CA ASP A 65 7.39 5.61 5.74
C ASP A 65 7.74 4.94 7.08
N LEU A 66 6.74 4.55 7.90
CA LEU A 66 6.94 3.84 9.16
C LEU A 66 7.59 2.45 9.01
N ALA A 67 7.58 1.85 7.82
CA ALA A 67 8.30 0.60 7.58
C ALA A 67 9.80 0.85 7.37
N LEU A 68 10.20 2.06 7.01
CA LEU A 68 11.59 2.42 6.71
C LEU A 68 12.24 3.25 7.84
N GLU A 69 11.49 3.58 8.89
CA GLU A 69 12.06 4.24 10.06
C GLU A 69 13.04 3.31 10.79
N GLU A 70 14.27 3.78 11.00
CA GLU A 70 15.27 3.06 11.77
C GLU A 70 14.86 3.04 13.26
N GLU A 71 14.85 1.86 13.88
CA GLU A 71 14.70 1.79 15.33
C GLU A 71 15.97 2.33 16.02
N PRO A 72 15.84 3.12 17.10
CA PRO A 72 16.99 3.80 17.70
C PRO A 72 18.07 2.83 18.21
N GLU A 73 19.33 3.26 18.10
CA GLU A 73 20.60 2.52 18.34
C GLU A 73 20.81 1.92 19.74
N TYR A 74 19.85 2.02 20.67
CA TYR A 74 20.02 1.55 22.06
C TYR A 74 19.91 0.01 22.21
N ILE A 75 19.99 -0.73 21.12
CA ILE A 75 19.72 -2.17 21.05
C ILE A 75 21.07 -2.89 20.91
N THR A 76 21.33 -3.79 21.86
CA THR A 76 22.56 -4.60 21.98
C THR A 76 22.79 -5.48 20.75
N ASP A 77 24.05 -5.75 20.39
CA ASP A 77 24.47 -6.57 19.22
C ASP A 77 23.68 -7.88 19.03
N ASP A 78 23.28 -8.55 20.12
CA ASP A 78 22.52 -9.81 20.08
C ASP A 78 21.11 -9.71 19.44
N LEU A 79 20.55 -8.49 19.34
CA LEU A 79 19.22 -8.26 18.77
C LEU A 79 19.24 -7.86 17.29
N GLU A 80 20.39 -7.43 16.74
CA GLU A 80 20.49 -7.04 15.34
C GLU A 80 20.20 -8.19 14.36
N GLU A 81 20.64 -9.41 14.68
CA GLU A 81 20.39 -10.59 13.83
C GLU A 81 18.91 -11.01 13.78
N SER A 82 18.12 -10.61 14.80
CA SER A 82 16.68 -10.93 14.89
C SER A 82 15.76 -9.86 14.33
N ARG A 83 16.31 -8.71 13.91
CA ARG A 83 15.50 -7.61 13.37
C ARG A 83 14.88 -8.00 12.04
N SER A 84 13.57 -7.85 11.96
CA SER A 84 12.84 -7.96 10.70
C SER A 84 13.27 -6.83 9.78
N ARG A 85 13.56 -7.16 8.52
CA ARG A 85 13.92 -6.16 7.52
C ARG A 85 12.67 -5.74 6.75
N PRO A 86 12.57 -4.45 6.36
CA PRO A 86 11.49 -4.00 5.50
C PRO A 86 11.53 -4.77 4.17
N VAL A 87 10.36 -5.15 3.68
CA VAL A 87 10.18 -5.81 2.39
C VAL A 87 9.77 -4.73 1.39
N GLU A 88 10.63 -4.50 0.41
CA GLU A 88 10.47 -3.49 -0.63
C GLU A 88 10.48 -4.12 -2.01
N LEU A 89 10.05 -3.38 -3.03
CA LEU A 89 10.12 -3.78 -4.44
C LEU A 89 9.40 -5.12 -4.77
N PHE A 90 8.58 -5.65 -3.85
CA PHE A 90 7.88 -6.92 -4.00
C PHE A 90 6.95 -6.95 -5.23
N LYS A 91 6.49 -5.78 -5.71
CA LYS A 91 5.75 -5.65 -6.98
C LYS A 91 6.55 -6.15 -8.19
N LEU A 92 7.88 -6.05 -8.19
CA LEU A 92 8.73 -6.53 -9.30
C LEU A 92 8.68 -8.06 -9.45
N HIS A 93 8.24 -8.81 -8.44
CA HIS A 93 8.06 -10.26 -8.55
C HIS A 93 6.93 -10.65 -9.52
N ILE A 94 6.00 -9.73 -9.81
CA ILE A 94 4.94 -9.87 -10.82
C ILE A 94 5.51 -9.78 -12.25
N SER A 95 6.65 -9.10 -12.42
CA SER A 95 7.24 -8.86 -13.74
C SER A 95 7.99 -10.10 -14.25
N ASN A 96 8.17 -10.18 -15.57
CA ASN A 96 8.91 -11.27 -16.26
C ASN A 96 10.43 -11.21 -16.08
N LEU A 97 10.89 -10.70 -14.94
CA LEU A 97 12.31 -10.67 -14.58
C LEU A 97 12.83 -12.09 -14.34
N LYS A 98 14.07 -12.35 -14.75
CA LYS A 98 14.77 -13.58 -14.38
C LYS A 98 14.91 -13.65 -12.86
N ASN A 99 14.92 -14.86 -12.31
CA ASN A 99 14.98 -15.05 -10.85
C ASN A 99 16.18 -14.33 -10.19
N ASN A 100 17.34 -14.25 -10.87
CA ASN A 100 18.52 -13.55 -10.36
C ASN A 100 18.45 -12.01 -10.47
N GLN A 101 17.41 -11.46 -11.10
CA GLN A 101 17.13 -10.04 -11.19
C GLN A 101 15.98 -9.60 -10.27
N LYS A 102 15.27 -10.56 -9.65
CA LYS A 102 14.20 -10.24 -8.71
C LYS A 102 14.79 -9.67 -7.42
N PRO A 103 14.15 -8.65 -6.82
CA PRO A 103 14.56 -8.14 -5.52
C PRO A 103 14.63 -9.24 -4.47
N TRP A 104 15.38 -8.95 -3.42
CA TRP A 104 15.44 -9.84 -2.28
C TRP A 104 14.04 -9.97 -1.64
N LEU A 105 13.68 -11.20 -1.33
CA LEU A 105 12.48 -11.58 -0.59
C LEU A 105 12.84 -12.79 0.26
N LEU A 106 12.32 -12.86 1.48
CA LEU A 106 12.58 -14.02 2.33
C LEU A 106 12.03 -15.30 1.68
N PRO A 107 12.74 -16.44 1.76
CA PRO A 107 12.31 -17.70 1.16
C PRO A 107 10.90 -18.15 1.57
N GLN A 108 10.50 -17.86 2.81
CA GLN A 108 9.20 -18.22 3.36
C GLN A 108 8.06 -17.23 3.04
N LEU A 109 8.38 -16.05 2.50
CA LEU A 109 7.40 -15.00 2.22
C LEU A 109 7.03 -15.01 0.73
N ASP A 110 5.78 -15.31 0.42
CA ASP A 110 5.25 -15.14 -0.95
C ASP A 110 5.07 -13.65 -1.26
N TYR A 111 5.56 -13.20 -2.42
CA TYR A 111 5.39 -11.82 -2.87
C TYR A 111 3.90 -11.45 -3.01
N LYS A 112 3.02 -12.43 -3.31
CA LYS A 112 1.57 -12.21 -3.35
C LYS A 112 1.03 -11.82 -1.99
N LYS A 113 1.54 -12.43 -0.92
CA LYS A 113 1.19 -12.07 0.46
C LYS A 113 1.65 -10.64 0.78
N ALA A 114 2.87 -10.26 0.40
CA ALA A 114 3.34 -8.89 0.58
C ALA A 114 2.46 -7.85 -0.14
N ILE A 115 2.02 -8.16 -1.37
CA ILE A 115 1.09 -7.32 -2.13
C ILE A 115 -0.27 -7.24 -1.44
N GLU A 116 -0.84 -8.37 -1.04
CA GLU A 116 -2.15 -8.43 -0.37
C GLU A 116 -2.13 -7.66 0.95
N ASP A 117 -1.10 -7.85 1.76
CA ASP A 117 -0.94 -7.17 3.05
C ASP A 117 -0.78 -5.67 2.85
N TYR A 118 0.04 -5.23 1.90
CA TYR A 118 0.24 -3.79 1.60
C TYR A 118 -1.06 -3.13 1.12
N LEU A 119 -1.76 -3.76 0.16
CA LEU A 119 -3.05 -3.24 -0.33
C LEU A 119 -4.15 -3.30 0.74
N THR A 120 -4.06 -4.22 1.70
CA THR A 120 -4.95 -4.27 2.86
C THR A 120 -4.74 -3.06 3.77
N GLN A 121 -3.49 -2.70 4.08
CA GLN A 121 -3.18 -1.48 4.83
C GLN A 121 -3.66 -0.22 4.10
N MET A 122 -3.41 -0.14 2.79
CA MET A 122 -3.91 0.93 1.94
C MET A 122 -5.44 1.04 1.99
N ARG A 123 -6.15 -0.09 1.90
CA ARG A 123 -7.62 -0.15 1.97
C ARG A 123 -8.15 0.36 3.31
N ILE A 124 -7.48 0.04 4.42
CA ILE A 124 -7.84 0.52 5.76
C ILE A 124 -7.70 2.06 5.82
N LEU A 125 -6.60 2.62 5.31
CA LEU A 125 -6.39 4.06 5.25
C LEU A 125 -7.39 4.77 4.33
N ILE A 126 -7.68 4.19 3.17
CA ILE A 126 -8.71 4.73 2.26
C ILE A 126 -10.06 4.76 2.98
N LYS A 127 -10.45 3.67 3.63
CA LYS A 127 -11.71 3.59 4.38
C LYS A 127 -11.81 4.71 5.42
N SER A 128 -10.82 4.85 6.29
CA SER A 128 -10.83 5.88 7.34
C SER A 128 -10.83 7.30 6.78
N THR A 129 -10.10 7.53 5.68
CA THR A 129 -10.05 8.81 4.98
C THR A 129 -11.43 9.19 4.42
N LEU A 130 -12.09 8.25 3.75
CA LEU A 130 -13.42 8.46 3.15
C LEU A 130 -14.51 8.61 4.22
N GLU A 131 -14.49 7.81 5.28
CA GLU A 131 -15.47 7.91 6.38
C GLU A 131 -15.33 9.23 7.15
N ARG A 132 -14.11 9.76 7.30
CA ARG A 132 -13.87 11.09 7.88
C ARG A 132 -14.39 12.21 6.98
N ARG A 133 -14.18 12.11 5.67
CA ARG A 133 -14.60 13.13 4.70
C ARG A 133 -16.11 13.12 4.45
N TRP A 134 -16.69 11.93 4.33
CA TRP A 134 -18.09 11.69 4.01
C TRP A 134 -18.70 10.65 4.95
N PRO A 135 -19.12 11.03 6.17
CA PRO A 135 -19.57 10.09 7.21
C PRO A 135 -20.77 9.19 6.85
N LYS A 136 -21.50 9.52 5.77
CA LYS A 136 -22.65 8.74 5.28
C LYS A 136 -22.28 7.73 4.19
N ILE A 137 -21.03 7.69 3.75
CA ILE A 137 -20.58 6.76 2.71
C ILE A 137 -20.58 5.33 3.25
N ARG A 138 -21.14 4.37 2.48
CA ARG A 138 -21.10 2.95 2.83
C ARG A 138 -19.92 2.27 2.15
N PHE A 139 -18.86 2.00 2.89
CA PHE A 139 -17.68 1.30 2.39
C PHE A 139 -17.80 -0.22 2.58
N PRO A 140 -17.51 -1.06 1.56
CA PRO A 140 -17.05 -0.71 0.21
C PRO A 140 -18.17 -0.52 -0.81
N GLN A 141 -19.46 -0.66 -0.43
CA GLN A 141 -20.59 -0.78 -1.38
C GLN A 141 -20.78 0.43 -2.30
N GLN A 142 -20.40 1.63 -1.86
CA GLN A 142 -20.55 2.89 -2.60
C GLN A 142 -19.20 3.43 -3.13
N VAL A 143 -18.14 2.62 -3.11
CA VAL A 143 -16.79 3.03 -3.49
C VAL A 143 -16.29 2.16 -4.64
N GLY A 144 -15.99 2.79 -5.77
CA GLY A 144 -15.35 2.15 -6.92
C GLY A 144 -13.84 2.35 -6.89
N PHE A 145 -13.08 1.33 -7.25
CA PHE A 145 -11.61 1.38 -7.29
C PHE A 145 -11.11 1.31 -8.73
N ILE A 146 -10.14 2.16 -9.05
CA ILE A 146 -9.35 2.11 -10.27
C ILE A 146 -7.92 1.85 -9.84
N LEU A 147 -7.31 0.78 -10.35
CA LEU A 147 -5.91 0.44 -10.08
C LEU A 147 -5.09 0.68 -11.34
N THR A 148 -4.03 1.48 -11.25
CA THR A 148 -3.10 1.64 -12.36
C THR A 148 -2.15 0.46 -12.42
N ILE A 149 -1.93 -0.09 -13.61
CA ILE A 149 -0.95 -1.15 -13.86
C ILE A 149 0.09 -0.66 -14.88
N PRO A 150 1.35 -1.15 -14.82
CA PRO A 150 2.33 -0.87 -15.85
C PRO A 150 1.84 -1.31 -17.24
N ALA A 151 2.13 -0.52 -18.27
CA ALA A 151 1.75 -0.84 -19.66
C ALA A 151 2.41 -2.13 -20.18
N GLU A 152 3.55 -2.52 -19.61
CA GLU A 152 4.33 -3.70 -19.98
C GLU A 152 3.71 -5.02 -19.51
N TRP A 153 2.67 -4.97 -18.66
CA TRP A 153 1.99 -6.19 -18.20
C TRP A 153 1.09 -6.74 -19.31
N VAL A 154 1.54 -7.83 -19.93
CA VAL A 154 0.76 -8.60 -20.90
C VAL A 154 -0.29 -9.44 -20.18
N ARG A 155 -1.47 -9.61 -20.81
CA ARG A 155 -2.47 -10.58 -20.36
C ARG A 155 -1.97 -11.97 -20.70
N GLU A 156 -1.86 -12.82 -19.69
CA GLU A 156 -1.77 -14.28 -19.88
C GLU A 156 -3.15 -14.88 -20.11
#